data_AF-A0A0Q6U998-F1
#
_entry.id   AF-A0A0Q6U998-F1
#
_cell.length_a   1.000
_cell.length_b   1.000
_cell.length_c   1.000
_cell.angle_alpha   90.00
_cell.angle_beta   90.00
_cell.angle_gamma   90.00
#
_symmetry.space_group_name_H-M   'P 1'
#
loop_
_entity.id
_entity.type
_entity.pdbx_description
1 polymer ?
#
loop_
_entity_poly.entity_id
_entity_poly.type
_entity_poly.pdbx_seq_one_letter_code
_entity_poly.pdbx_strand_id
1 'polypeptide(L)'
;MTSKFQVPVLKSIPEYAFDALVEEMKRFQTRLSDETELGIVANGPGLTIHVDDLRLSGQMVVFDGVDSEGRAARLIQHYTQVNVQMVAVPKQQEKPRRIGF
;
A
#
# COMPACT_ATOMS: atom_id res chain seq x y z
N MET A 1 -21.37 -11.04 35.95
CA MET A 1 -20.83 -10.90 34.58
C MET A 1 -19.88 -9.72 34.59
N THR A 2 -18.57 -9.95 34.64
CA THR A 2 -17.58 -8.87 34.66
C THR A 2 -17.31 -8.45 33.22
N SER A 3 -17.85 -7.32 32.79
CA SER A 3 -17.51 -6.70 31.51
C SER A 3 -16.00 -6.38 31.52
N LYS A 4 -15.25 -6.99 30.61
CA LYS A 4 -13.84 -6.63 30.41
C LYS A 4 -13.81 -5.26 29.75
N PHE A 5 -13.49 -4.23 30.53
CA PHE A 5 -13.17 -2.91 30.00
C PHE A 5 -11.93 -3.06 29.10
N GLN A 6 -12.11 -2.86 27.80
CA GLN A 6 -11.01 -2.91 26.84
C GLN A 6 -10.43 -1.50 26.75
N VAL A 7 -9.19 -1.33 27.18
CA VAL A 7 -8.50 -0.04 27.06
C VAL A 7 -8.28 0.23 25.57
N PRO A 8 -8.66 1.41 25.05
CA PRO A 8 -8.42 1.74 23.65
C PRO A 8 -6.92 1.74 23.37
N VAL A 9 -6.51 1.09 22.29
CA VAL A 9 -5.12 1.12 21.82
C VAL A 9 -4.82 2.54 21.35
N LEU A 10 -3.88 3.22 22.01
CA LEU A 10 -3.44 4.54 21.61
C LEU A 10 -2.42 4.39 20.47
N LYS A 11 -2.79 4.78 19.25
CA LYS A 11 -1.89 4.75 18.09
C LYS A 11 -1.01 6.01 18.05
N SER A 12 0.20 5.85 17.55
CA SER A 12 1.10 6.95 17.19
C SER A 12 0.62 7.68 15.92
N ILE A 13 1.12 8.89 15.67
CA ILE A 13 0.77 9.67 14.48
C ILE A 13 1.10 8.92 13.17
N PRO A 14 2.27 8.25 13.01
CA PRO A 14 2.55 7.44 11.83
C PRO A 14 1.58 6.28 11.63
N GLU A 15 1.13 5.63 12.72
CA GLU A 15 0.14 4.54 12.64
C GLU A 15 -1.21 5.04 12.14
N TYR A 16 -1.68 6.20 12.62
CA TYR A 16 -2.91 6.80 12.08
C TYR A 16 -2.80 7.19 10.61
N ALA A 17 -1.66 7.76 10.20
CA ALA A 17 -1.41 8.10 8.79
C ALA A 17 -1.36 6.84 7.91
N PHE A 18 -0.74 5.77 8.42
CA PHE A 18 -0.65 4.48 7.75
C PHE A 18 -2.01 3.81 7.59
N ASP A 19 -2.84 3.78 8.65
CA ASP A 19 -4.20 3.26 8.57
C ASP A 19 -5.03 4.00 7.50
N ALA A 20 -4.92 5.33 7.46
CA ALA A 20 -5.65 6.14 6.49
C ALA A 20 -5.23 5.80 5.05
N LEU A 21 -3.93 5.62 4.80
CA LEU A 21 -3.40 5.18 3.52
C LEU A 21 -3.90 3.77 3.15
N VAL A 22 -3.85 2.82 4.08
CA VAL A 22 -4.35 1.45 3.89
C VAL A 22 -5.83 1.46 3.49
N GLU A 23 -6.64 2.30 4.14
CA GLU A 23 -8.06 2.42 3.82
C GLU A 23 -8.30 3.01 2.41
N GLU A 24 -7.50 3.97 1.95
CA GLU A 24 -7.55 4.45 0.57
C GLU A 24 -7.13 3.36 -0.43
N MET A 25 -6.09 2.57 -0.12
CA MET A 25 -5.64 1.47 -0.98
C MET A 25 -6.68 0.35 -1.06
N LYS A 26 -7.36 0.01 0.05
CA LYS A 26 -8.52 -0.91 0.04
C LYS A 26 -9.61 -0.41 -0.89
N ARG A 27 -10.03 0.86 -0.73
CA ARG A 27 -11.05 1.49 -1.59
C ARG A 27 -10.65 1.51 -3.07
N PHE A 28 -9.37 1.66 -3.37
CA PHE A 28 -8.90 1.59 -4.74
C PHE A 28 -8.93 0.16 -5.28
N GLN A 29 -8.48 -0.83 -4.51
CA GLN A 29 -8.49 -2.24 -4.92
C GLN A 29 -9.90 -2.77 -5.24
N THR A 30 -10.97 -2.27 -4.59
CA THR A 30 -12.35 -2.70 -4.90
C THR A 30 -12.80 -2.30 -6.31
N ARG A 31 -12.06 -1.41 -6.99
CA ARG A 31 -12.37 -0.94 -8.36
C ARG A 31 -11.54 -1.65 -9.43
N LEU A 32 -10.59 -2.50 -9.02
CA LEU A 32 -9.74 -3.24 -9.95
C LEU A 32 -10.49 -4.46 -10.51
N SER A 33 -10.31 -4.69 -11.80
CA SER A 33 -10.77 -5.92 -12.46
C SER A 33 -9.76 -7.05 -12.32
N ASP A 34 -10.14 -8.25 -12.73
CA ASP A 34 -9.24 -9.42 -12.79
C ASP A 34 -8.11 -9.30 -13.83
N GLU A 35 -8.11 -8.21 -14.60
CA GLU A 35 -7.08 -7.88 -15.60
C GLU A 35 -6.08 -6.82 -15.10
N THR A 36 -6.33 -6.25 -13.91
CA THR A 36 -5.53 -5.13 -13.40
C THR A 36 -5.04 -5.36 -11.97
N GLU A 37 -3.94 -4.69 -11.62
CA GLU A 37 -3.27 -4.67 -10.32
C GLU A 37 -3.13 -3.25 -9.80
N LEU A 38 -2.85 -3.10 -8.50
CA LEU A 38 -2.49 -1.82 -7.92
C LEU A 38 -1.05 -1.47 -8.30
N GLY A 39 -0.90 -0.44 -9.13
CA GLY A 39 0.37 0.22 -9.37
C GLY A 39 0.51 1.47 -8.52
N ILE A 40 1.74 1.76 -8.07
CA ILE A 40 2.09 3.05 -7.48
C ILE A 40 3.13 3.73 -8.36
N VAL A 41 2.85 4.99 -8.71
CA VAL A 41 3.82 5.89 -9.34
C VAL A 41 4.41 6.79 -8.27
N ALA A 42 5.74 6.83 -8.19
CA ALA A 42 6.47 7.66 -7.24
C ALA A 42 7.71 8.30 -7.87
N ASN A 43 8.10 9.47 -7.36
CA ASN A 43 9.34 10.17 -7.75
C ASN A 43 9.47 10.55 -9.23
N GLY A 44 8.35 10.85 -9.90
CA GLY A 44 8.33 11.34 -11.29
C GLY A 44 7.95 10.30 -12.33
N PRO A 45 7.98 10.66 -13.63
CA PRO A 45 7.47 9.82 -14.70
C PRO A 45 8.25 8.50 -14.84
N GLY A 46 7.53 7.40 -15.04
CA GLY A 46 8.11 6.12 -15.49
C GLY A 46 8.52 5.14 -14.40
N LEU A 47 8.46 5.51 -13.12
CA LEU A 47 8.71 4.56 -12.02
C LEU A 47 7.39 4.05 -11.44
N THR A 48 6.90 2.94 -12.00
CA THR A 48 5.71 2.24 -11.52
C THR A 48 6.09 0.95 -10.81
N ILE A 49 5.58 0.76 -9.59
CA ILE A 49 5.73 -0.48 -8.83
C ILE A 49 4.37 -1.19 -8.80
N HIS A 50 4.32 -2.44 -9.23
CA HIS A 50 3.21 -3.37 -9.01
C HIS A 50 3.28 -3.84 -7.55
N VAL A 51 2.48 -3.25 -6.68
CA VAL A 51 2.60 -3.43 -5.24
C VAL A 51 1.89 -4.70 -4.80
N ASP A 52 2.56 -5.50 -3.98
CA ASP A 52 1.99 -6.69 -3.32
C ASP A 52 2.07 -6.64 -1.79
N ASP A 53 2.94 -5.80 -1.21
CA ASP A 53 3.06 -5.61 0.23
C ASP A 53 3.27 -4.13 0.62
N LEU A 54 2.78 -3.80 1.82
CA LEU A 54 2.90 -2.49 2.44
C LEU A 54 3.08 -2.65 3.95
N ARG A 55 4.05 -1.96 4.54
CA ARG A 55 4.20 -1.90 6.00
C ARG A 55 4.63 -0.54 6.53
N LEU A 56 4.34 -0.31 7.80
CA LEU A 56 4.94 0.75 8.59
C LEU A 56 6.21 0.22 9.28
N SER A 57 7.32 0.95 9.11
CA SER A 57 8.61 0.68 9.77
C SER A 57 9.04 1.93 10.52
N GLY A 58 8.60 2.06 11.78
CA GLY A 58 8.78 3.28 12.57
C GLY A 58 7.98 4.43 11.96
N GLN A 59 8.69 5.44 11.43
CA GLN A 59 8.07 6.59 10.76
C GLN A 59 8.04 6.46 9.22
N MET A 60 8.50 5.32 8.68
CA MET A 60 8.60 5.09 7.24
C MET A 60 7.47 4.17 6.76
N VAL A 61 6.80 4.57 5.68
CA VAL A 61 5.91 3.71 4.90
C VAL A 61 6.76 3.02 3.83
N VAL A 62 6.69 1.70 3.79
CA VAL A 62 7.45 0.89 2.83
C VAL A 62 6.47 0.17 1.91
N PHE A 63 6.64 0.37 0.61
CA PHE A 63 5.94 -0.35 -0.45
C PHE A 63 6.91 -1.33 -1.09
N ASP A 64 6.52 -2.60 -1.13
CA ASP A 64 7.25 -3.68 -1.76
C ASP A 64 6.44 -4.23 -2.95
N GLY A 65 7.17 -4.70 -3.96
CA GLY A 65 6.56 -5.27 -5.15
C GLY A 65 7.58 -5.48 -6.26
N VAL A 66 7.14 -5.31 -7.51
CA VAL A 66 8.01 -5.43 -8.69
C VAL A 66 7.83 -4.27 -9.67
N ASP A 67 8.85 -4.01 -10.48
CA ASP A 67 8.75 -3.05 -11.58
C ASP A 67 8.05 -3.64 -12.82
N SER A 68 7.96 -2.86 -13.90
CA SER A 68 7.36 -3.30 -15.16
C SER A 68 8.08 -4.47 -15.83
N GLU A 69 9.35 -4.72 -15.49
CA GLU A 69 10.15 -5.86 -15.97
C GLU A 69 10.07 -7.08 -15.02
N GLY A 70 9.32 -6.97 -13.91
CA GLY A 70 9.19 -8.01 -12.90
C GLY A 70 10.37 -8.11 -11.93
N ARG A 71 11.27 -7.12 -11.91
CA ARG A 71 12.39 -7.05 -10.95
C ARG A 71 11.89 -6.55 -9.61
N ALA A 72 12.49 -7.03 -8.52
CA ALA A 72 12.15 -6.58 -7.17
C ALA A 72 12.32 -5.06 -7.03
N ALA A 73 11.30 -4.39 -6.50
CA ALA A 73 11.26 -2.96 -6.32
C ALA A 73 10.76 -2.61 -4.92
N ARG A 74 11.36 -1.56 -4.34
CA ARG A 74 10.97 -1.03 -3.03
C ARG A 74 10.97 0.49 -3.04
N LEU A 75 9.90 1.08 -2.54
CA LEU A 75 9.79 2.50 -2.29
C LEU A 75 9.65 2.73 -0.78
N ILE A 76 10.45 3.65 -0.24
CA ILE A 76 10.43 4.02 1.18
C ILE A 76 10.14 5.51 1.26
N GLN A 77 9.10 5.90 2.00
CA GLN A 77 8.73 7.30 2.21
C GLN A 77 8.51 7.57 3.70
N HIS A 78 8.94 8.73 4.20
CA HIS A 78 8.53 9.19 5.52
C HIS A 78 7.03 9.51 5.53
N TYR A 79 6.31 9.23 6.62
CA TYR A 79 4.84 9.38 6.67
C TYR A 79 4.35 10.80 6.34
N THR A 80 5.14 11.84 6.66
CA THR A 80 4.80 13.25 6.31
C THR A 80 5.10 13.63 4.86
N GLN A 81 5.83 12.78 4.14
CA GLN A 81 6.26 13.01 2.76
C GLN A 81 5.53 12.11 1.76
N VAL A 82 4.67 11.20 2.24
CA VAL A 82 3.93 10.25 1.40
C VAL A 82 3.18 11.02 0.31
N ASN A 83 3.67 10.89 -0.92
CA ASN A 83 3.02 11.33 -2.13
C ASN A 83 3.01 10.14 -3.09
N VAL A 84 1.88 9.46 -3.16
CA VAL A 84 1.70 8.27 -3.99
C VAL A 84 0.48 8.45 -4.88
N GLN A 85 0.69 8.22 -6.19
CA GLN A 85 -0.40 8.10 -7.14
C GLN A 85 -0.70 6.62 -7.36
N MET A 86 -1.91 6.20 -7.01
CA MET A 86 -2.42 4.86 -7.31
C MET A 86 -2.95 4.81 -8.74
N VAL A 87 -2.56 3.79 -9.50
CA VAL A 87 -2.97 3.56 -10.88
C VAL A 87 -3.35 2.09 -11.07
N ALA A 88 -4.34 1.81 -11.92
CA ALA A 88 -4.64 0.45 -12.34
C ALA A 88 -3.67 0.07 -13.46
N VAL A 89 -2.84 -0.95 -13.23
CA VAL A 89 -1.86 -1.45 -14.21
C VAL A 89 -2.24 -2.85 -14.68
N PRO A 90 -1.91 -3.27 -15.92
CA PRO A 90 -2.16 -4.64 -16.36
C PRO A 90 -1.49 -5.67 -15.45
N LYS A 91 -2.14 -6.82 -15.23
CA LYS A 91 -1.52 -7.93 -14.49
C LYS A 91 -0.29 -8.47 -15.22
N GLN A 92 0.72 -8.88 -14.44
CA GLN A 92 1.95 -9.49 -15.00
C GLN A 92 1.97 -11.02 -14.91
N GLN A 93 1.00 -11.61 -14.20
CA GLN A 93 0.87 -13.06 -14.01
C GLN A 93 -0.54 -13.51 -14.38
N GLU A 94 -0.79 -14.82 -14.37
CA GLU A 94 -2.11 -15.40 -14.64
C GLU A 94 -3.20 -14.84 -13.71
N LYS A 95 -2.86 -14.69 -12.43
CA LYS A 95 -3.70 -14.04 -11.42
C LYS A 95 -3.13 -12.67 -11.07
N PRO A 96 -3.99 -11.64 -10.92
CA PRO A 96 -3.50 -10.32 -10.58
C PRO A 96 -3.06 -10.27 -9.11
N ARG A 97 -1.95 -9.58 -8.84
CA ARG A 97 -1.51 -9.28 -7.47
C ARG A 97 -2.56 -8.43 -6.73
N ARG A 98 -2.75 -8.76 -5.46
CA ARG A 98 -3.61 -8.04 -4.52
C ARG A 98 -2.87 -7.93 -3.21
N ILE A 99 -2.96 -6.76 -2.58
CA ILE A 99 -2.43 -6.56 -1.24
C ILE A 99 -3.43 -7.16 -0.25
N GLY A 100 -2.95 -8.07 0.59
CA GLY A 100 -3.66 -8.51 1.78
C GLY A 100 -3.41 -7.50 2.90
N PHE A 101 -4.47 -7.00 3.53
CA PHE A 101 -4.42 -6.06 4.64
C PHE A 101 -4.90 -6.70 5.93
#